data_AF-A0AAW6TVV8-F1
#
_entry.id   AF-A0AAW6TVV8-F1
#
_cell.length_a   1.000
_cell.length_b   1.000
_cell.length_c   1.000
_cell.angle_alpha   90.00
_cell.angle_beta   90.00
_cell.angle_gamma   90.00
#
_symmetry.space_group_name_H-M   'P 1'
#
loop_
_entity.id
_entity.type
_entity.pdbx_description
1 polymer ?
#
loop_
_entity_poly.entity_id
_entity_poly.type
_entity_poly.pdbx_seq_one_letter_code
_entity_poly.pdbx_strand_id
1 'polypeptide(L)'
;MDKRPRQHGFSLLETLLAVSTLAVGMVFIAGTFMGGIYFTSLSTERTIASVAADEAFVKVRLYGLDLDDPNLKTDEFIAYDELTAIPTFEFLYPSINGDGVGQYSWTALCRRMDGDSRLVQVTVFVCRHAGAEARYWVPASGGSATFEPGLLPRPLRITVVRETGSASDEVSIPQVVGSGGIDENAFAGEGAVLLDDETGQVYRVLQRYREPSNRVQLDRPWTGPDIGASTGADVWVVPRPVAGGRNPLVRVFQQVVRF
;
A
#
# COMPACT_ATOMS: atom_id res chain seq x y z
N MET A 1 -62.45 40.11 -34.31
CA MET A 1 -62.62 39.18 -33.17
C MET A 1 -61.40 38.30 -33.10
N ASP A 2 -60.48 38.61 -32.19
CA ASP A 2 -59.26 37.83 -31.98
C ASP A 2 -59.59 36.44 -31.43
N LYS A 3 -59.23 35.40 -32.19
CA LYS A 3 -59.30 34.02 -31.70
C LYS A 3 -58.11 33.80 -30.76
N ARG A 4 -58.37 33.83 -29.45
CA ARG A 4 -57.37 33.43 -28.45
C ARG A 4 -56.91 31.99 -28.72
N PRO A 5 -55.60 31.73 -28.82
CA PRO A 5 -55.09 30.37 -29.00
C PRO A 5 -55.44 29.54 -27.75
N ARG A 6 -56.10 28.39 -27.95
CA ARG A 6 -56.33 27.40 -26.91
C ARG A 6 -54.98 26.76 -26.58
N GLN A 7 -54.47 27.00 -25.37
CA GLN A 7 -53.30 26.29 -24.86
C GLN A 7 -53.69 24.83 -24.61
N HIS A 8 -53.11 23.90 -25.36
CA HIS A 8 -53.16 22.48 -25.03
C HIS A 8 -52.16 22.23 -23.90
N GLY A 9 -52.67 21.85 -22.72
CA GLY A 9 -51.82 21.41 -21.62
C GLY A 9 -51.05 20.15 -22.02
N PHE A 10 -49.84 19.99 -21.50
CA PHE A 10 -49.01 18.81 -21.71
C PHE A 10 -49.76 17.54 -21.32
N SER A 11 -49.67 16.51 -22.16
CA SER A 11 -50.19 15.19 -21.82
C SER A 11 -49.43 14.63 -20.61
N LEU A 12 -50.13 13.86 -19.77
CA LEU A 12 -49.52 13.17 -18.63
C LEU A 12 -48.33 12.28 -19.08
N LEU A 13 -48.44 11.66 -20.25
CA LEU A 13 -47.38 10.83 -20.82
C LEU A 13 -46.13 11.64 -21.18
N GLU A 14 -46.31 12.84 -21.73
CA GLU A 14 -45.21 13.74 -22.09
C GLU A 14 -44.49 14.26 -20.85
N THR A 15 -45.25 14.63 -19.83
CA THR A 15 -44.69 15.01 -18.51
C THR A 15 -43.92 13.86 -17.88
N LEU A 16 -44.46 12.63 -17.91
CA LEU A 16 -43.77 11.46 -17.37
C LEU A 16 -42.48 11.14 -18.13
N LEU A 17 -42.48 11.29 -19.46
CA LEU A 17 -41.29 11.10 -20.28
C LEU A 17 -40.23 12.15 -19.95
N ALA A 18 -40.61 13.43 -19.85
CA ALA A 18 -39.72 14.51 -19.46
C ALA A 18 -39.10 14.27 -18.07
N VAL A 19 -39.90 13.91 -17.07
CA VAL A 19 -39.41 13.56 -15.72
C VAL A 19 -38.48 12.35 -15.76
N SER A 20 -38.78 11.33 -16.55
CA SER A 20 -37.93 10.14 -16.67
C SER A 20 -36.56 10.47 -17.27
N THR A 21 -36.52 11.26 -18.34
CA THR A 21 -35.25 11.68 -18.96
C THR A 21 -34.43 12.56 -18.02
N LEU A 22 -35.07 13.46 -17.27
CA LEU A 22 -34.41 14.28 -16.26
C LEU A 22 -33.83 13.41 -15.15
N ALA A 23 -34.59 12.43 -14.64
CA ALA A 23 -34.13 11.51 -13.60
C ALA A 23 -32.90 10.71 -14.04
N VAL A 24 -32.93 10.14 -15.26
CA VAL A 24 -31.79 9.42 -15.84
C VAL A 24 -30.57 10.34 -15.99
N GLY A 25 -30.78 11.57 -16.47
CA GLY A 25 -29.70 12.57 -16.59
C GLY A 25 -29.05 12.90 -15.24
N MET A 26 -29.86 13.10 -14.19
CA MET A 26 -29.35 13.41 -12.85
C MET A 26 -28.56 12.24 -12.24
N VAL A 27 -29.00 10.99 -12.43
CA VAL A 27 -28.26 9.80 -11.97
C VAL A 27 -26.92 9.69 -12.68
N PHE A 28 -26.87 9.97 -14.00
CA PHE A 28 -25.62 9.95 -14.76
C PHE A 28 -24.63 11.02 -14.29
N ILE A 29 -25.10 12.24 -14.03
CA ILE A 29 -24.27 13.33 -13.48
C ILE A 29 -23.73 12.95 -12.10
N ALA A 30 -24.59 12.42 -11.21
CA ALA A 30 -24.17 12.00 -9.88
C ALA A 30 -23.09 10.91 -9.92
N GLY A 31 -23.25 9.90 -10.78
CA GLY A 31 -22.28 8.81 -10.93
C GLY A 31 -20.93 9.29 -11.48
N THR A 32 -20.95 10.09 -12.55
CA THR A 32 -19.72 10.62 -13.17
C THR A 32 -18.97 11.58 -12.26
N PHE A 33 -19.68 12.42 -11.50
CA PHE A 33 -19.07 13.33 -10.54
C PHE A 33 -18.33 12.59 -9.42
N MET A 34 -18.94 11.57 -8.82
CA MET A 34 -18.30 10.76 -7.78
C MET A 34 -17.07 10.01 -8.31
N GLY A 35 -17.16 9.44 -9.51
CA GLY A 35 -16.02 8.82 -10.18
C GLY A 35 -14.88 9.83 -10.43
N GLY A 36 -15.22 11.04 -10.87
CA GLY A 36 -14.27 12.13 -11.08
C GLY A 36 -13.51 12.51 -9.81
N ILE A 37 -14.21 12.67 -8.67
CA ILE A 37 -13.57 12.94 -7.38
C ILE A 37 -12.61 11.81 -6.97
N TYR A 38 -13.05 10.56 -7.11
CA TYR A 38 -12.23 9.41 -6.74
C TYR A 38 -10.93 9.34 -7.55
N PHE A 39 -11.00 9.44 -8.88
CA PHE A 39 -9.81 9.39 -9.74
C PHE A 39 -8.92 10.61 -9.56
N THR A 40 -9.48 11.79 -9.32
CA THR A 40 -8.71 13.00 -9.02
C THR A 40 -7.94 12.84 -7.72
N SER A 41 -8.57 12.31 -6.67
CA SER A 41 -7.92 12.02 -5.38
C SER A 41 -6.77 11.01 -5.55
N LEU A 42 -7.01 9.91 -6.26
CA LEU A 42 -5.99 8.88 -6.54
C LEU A 42 -4.81 9.45 -7.34
N SER A 43 -5.09 10.30 -8.34
CA SER A 43 -4.07 10.94 -9.17
C SER A 43 -3.22 11.92 -8.36
N THR A 44 -3.84 12.73 -7.51
CA THR A 44 -3.16 13.65 -6.61
C THR A 44 -2.28 12.89 -5.61
N GLU A 45 -2.79 11.84 -4.99
CA GLU A 45 -2.00 10.99 -4.07
C GLU A 45 -0.78 10.39 -4.76
N ARG A 46 -0.92 9.87 -5.99
CA ARG A 46 0.20 9.31 -6.75
C ARG A 46 1.26 10.34 -7.12
N THR A 47 0.83 11.58 -7.40
CA THR A 47 1.74 12.69 -7.71
C THR A 47 2.49 13.16 -6.47
N ILE A 48 1.79 13.25 -5.32
CA ILE A 48 2.44 13.54 -4.04
C ILE A 48 3.41 12.43 -3.67
N ALA A 49 3.02 11.16 -3.88
CA ALA A 49 3.85 10.03 -3.55
C ALA A 49 5.16 10.00 -4.34
N SER A 50 5.18 10.41 -5.61
CA SER A 50 6.44 10.54 -6.35
C SER A 50 7.35 11.60 -5.76
N VAL A 51 6.82 12.77 -5.38
CA VAL A 51 7.63 13.84 -4.77
C VAL A 51 8.15 13.43 -3.39
N ALA A 52 7.30 12.80 -2.58
CA ALA A 52 7.69 12.28 -1.27
C ALA A 52 8.75 11.17 -1.38
N ALA A 53 8.68 10.31 -2.42
CA ALA A 53 9.69 9.31 -2.67
C ALA A 53 11.03 9.92 -3.10
N ASP A 54 11.02 10.95 -3.96
CA ASP A 54 12.23 11.67 -4.34
C ASP A 54 12.91 12.30 -3.11
N GLU A 55 12.13 12.93 -2.22
CA GLU A 55 12.62 13.45 -0.95
C GLU A 55 13.21 12.34 -0.07
N ALA A 56 12.53 11.20 0.06
CA ALA A 56 12.99 10.04 0.81
C ALA A 56 14.33 9.50 0.28
N PHE A 57 14.49 9.34 -1.04
CA PHE A 57 15.74 8.89 -1.63
C PHE A 57 16.89 9.87 -1.38
N VAL A 58 16.61 11.18 -1.42
CA VAL A 58 17.60 12.20 -1.07
C VAL A 58 17.97 12.12 0.41
N LYS A 59 17.02 11.93 1.31
CA LYS A 59 17.28 11.75 2.74
C LYS A 59 18.11 10.50 3.03
N VAL A 60 17.78 9.38 2.40
CA VAL A 60 18.56 8.14 2.50
C VAL A 60 20.02 8.36 2.08
N ARG A 61 20.26 9.17 1.05
CA ARG A 61 21.63 9.57 0.64
C ARG A 61 22.28 10.55 1.61
N LEU A 62 21.51 11.48 2.17
CA LEU A 62 22.01 12.56 3.03
C LEU A 62 22.41 12.04 4.42
N TYR A 63 21.56 11.26 5.05
CA TYR A 63 21.85 10.61 6.34
C TYR A 63 22.81 9.43 6.16
N GLY A 64 22.91 8.89 4.94
CA GLY A 64 23.83 7.83 4.59
C GLY A 64 23.37 6.47 5.09
N LEU A 65 24.25 5.49 4.88
CA LEU A 65 24.16 4.12 5.37
C LEU A 65 25.57 3.70 5.77
N ASP A 66 25.70 2.98 6.89
CA ASP A 66 26.94 2.29 7.21
C ASP A 66 27.00 0.98 6.39
N LEU A 67 27.88 0.93 5.40
CA LEU A 67 28.06 -0.26 4.55
C LEU A 67 28.72 -1.42 5.29
N ASP A 68 29.33 -1.15 6.45
CA ASP A 68 29.94 -2.17 7.29
C ASP A 68 29.00 -2.74 8.34
N ASP A 69 27.77 -2.21 8.44
CA ASP A 69 26.72 -2.71 9.33
C ASP A 69 26.49 -4.21 9.08
N PRO A 70 26.56 -5.06 10.12
CA PRO A 70 26.38 -6.51 9.98
C PRO A 70 25.00 -6.88 9.40
N ASN A 71 23.98 -6.05 9.63
CA ASN A 71 22.65 -6.26 9.09
C ASN A 71 22.70 -6.08 7.56
N LEU A 72 23.37 -5.05 7.04
CA LEU A 72 23.44 -4.81 5.60
C LEU A 72 24.35 -5.81 4.83
N LYS A 73 25.06 -6.69 5.55
CA LYS A 73 25.85 -7.79 4.98
C LYS A 73 25.02 -9.04 4.71
N THR A 74 23.74 -9.06 5.07
CA THR A 74 22.80 -10.11 4.65
C THR A 74 22.24 -9.80 3.26
N ASP A 75 21.78 -10.83 2.57
CA ASP A 75 21.10 -10.69 1.27
C ASP A 75 19.60 -10.31 1.42
N GLU A 76 19.16 -9.98 2.65
CA GLU A 76 17.77 -9.66 2.99
C GLU A 76 17.49 -8.15 2.94
N PHE A 77 16.23 -7.76 2.81
CA PHE A 77 15.87 -6.35 3.01
C PHE A 77 15.81 -6.01 4.49
N ILE A 78 16.26 -4.80 4.82
CA ILE A 78 16.30 -4.30 6.19
C ILE A 78 15.68 -2.92 6.25
N ALA A 79 14.91 -2.66 7.30
CA ALA A 79 14.28 -1.37 7.50
C ALA A 79 15.32 -0.28 7.72
N TYR A 80 15.17 0.84 7.02
CA TYR A 80 16.17 1.91 7.02
C TYR A 80 16.36 2.54 8.41
N ASP A 81 15.32 2.57 9.24
CA ASP A 81 15.38 3.08 10.60
C ASP A 81 16.09 2.14 11.59
N GLU A 82 16.36 0.90 11.20
CA GLU A 82 17.26 -0.01 11.93
C GLU A 82 18.73 0.23 11.57
N LEU A 83 19.00 0.73 10.35
CA LEU A 83 20.35 0.99 9.83
C LEU A 83 20.86 2.39 10.18
N THR A 84 19.97 3.35 10.41
CA THR A 84 20.36 4.75 10.64
C THR A 84 19.38 5.46 11.56
N ALA A 85 19.92 6.15 12.57
CA ALA A 85 19.15 6.95 13.49
C ALA A 85 18.72 8.28 12.84
N ILE A 86 17.44 8.37 12.48
CA ILE A 86 16.83 9.57 11.90
C ILE A 86 15.69 10.04 12.80
N PRO A 87 15.54 11.37 13.02
CA PRO A 87 14.41 11.90 13.77
C PRO A 87 13.06 11.48 13.16
N THR A 88 12.09 11.08 13.98
CA THR A 88 10.81 10.51 13.50
C THR A 88 10.04 11.44 12.55
N PHE A 89 10.16 12.76 12.72
CA PHE A 89 9.50 13.74 11.87
C PHE A 89 10.05 13.78 10.44
N GLU A 90 11.27 13.29 10.20
CA GLU A 90 11.86 13.24 8.85
C GLU A 90 11.21 12.18 7.96
N PHE A 91 10.54 11.20 8.55
CA PHE A 91 9.72 10.22 7.85
C PHE A 91 8.36 10.77 7.41
N LEU A 92 8.02 12.01 7.78
CA LEU A 92 6.78 12.68 7.38
C LEU A 92 7.00 13.56 6.15
N TYR A 93 5.98 13.63 5.31
CA TYR A 93 5.94 14.52 4.16
C TYR A 93 4.73 15.47 4.23
N PRO A 94 4.93 16.78 3.95
CA PRO A 94 6.22 17.44 3.68
C PRO A 94 7.08 17.58 4.94
N SER A 95 8.40 17.47 4.81
CA SER A 95 9.32 17.62 5.95
C SER A 95 9.67 19.08 6.24
N ILE A 96 8.65 19.91 6.43
CA ILE A 96 8.83 21.31 6.81
C ILE A 96 8.75 21.44 8.33
N ASN A 97 9.67 22.20 8.92
CA ASN A 97 9.71 22.52 10.36
C ASN A 97 8.59 23.49 10.79
N GLY A 98 7.34 23.23 10.42
CA GLY A 98 6.16 24.03 10.79
C GLY A 98 5.05 23.16 11.39
N ASP A 99 4.02 23.80 11.95
CA ASP A 99 2.83 23.16 12.54
C ASP A 99 1.95 22.38 11.53
N GLY A 100 2.47 22.10 10.33
CA GLY A 100 1.79 21.29 9.34
C GLY A 100 1.76 19.82 9.77
N VAL A 101 0.56 19.27 9.94
CA VAL A 101 0.39 17.83 10.17
C VAL A 101 0.78 17.10 8.89
N GLY A 102 1.94 16.43 8.87
CA GLY A 102 2.37 15.57 7.77
C GLY A 102 1.30 14.53 7.46
N GLN A 103 0.68 14.63 6.28
CA GLN A 103 -0.42 13.73 5.87
C GLN A 103 0.09 12.42 5.27
N TYR A 104 1.34 12.43 4.84
CA TYR A 104 2.01 11.30 4.25
C TYR A 104 3.22 10.95 5.10
N SER A 105 3.55 9.67 5.12
CA SER A 105 4.80 9.18 5.65
C SER A 105 5.51 8.35 4.60
N TRP A 106 6.82 8.20 4.77
CA TRP A 106 7.60 7.27 4.00
C TRP A 106 8.39 6.37 4.92
N THR A 107 8.68 5.17 4.44
CA THR A 107 9.62 4.22 5.04
C THR A 107 10.43 3.62 3.92
N ALA A 108 11.64 3.15 4.21
CA ALA A 108 12.51 2.55 3.21
C ALA A 108 13.01 1.20 3.69
N LEU A 109 13.14 0.27 2.75
CA LEU A 109 13.86 -0.97 2.91
C LEU A 109 15.14 -0.89 2.09
N CYS A 110 16.26 -1.30 2.67
CA CYS A 110 17.56 -1.30 2.03
C CYS A 110 18.06 -2.73 1.92
N ARG A 111 18.63 -3.08 0.76
CA ARG A 111 19.29 -4.35 0.53
C ARG A 111 20.56 -4.13 -0.27
N ARG A 112 21.65 -4.74 0.17
CA ARG A 112 22.92 -4.69 -0.57
C ARG A 112 22.84 -5.62 -1.77
N MET A 113 23.27 -5.15 -2.95
CA MET A 113 23.16 -5.96 -4.17
C MET A 113 24.24 -7.05 -4.27
N ASP A 114 25.37 -6.86 -3.59
CA ASP A 114 26.49 -7.79 -3.54
C ASP A 114 27.37 -7.42 -2.33
N GLY A 115 27.96 -8.42 -1.66
CA GLY A 115 28.62 -8.30 -0.35
C GLY A 115 29.79 -7.32 -0.32
N ASP A 116 30.44 -7.06 -1.46
CA ASP A 116 31.51 -6.07 -1.60
C ASP A 116 31.10 -4.81 -2.38
N SER A 117 29.88 -4.77 -2.89
CA SER A 117 29.40 -3.65 -3.70
C SER A 117 28.96 -2.48 -2.85
N ARG A 118 29.16 -1.26 -3.36
CA ARG A 118 28.58 -0.03 -2.78
C ARG A 118 27.19 0.28 -3.32
N LEU A 119 26.63 -0.63 -4.11
CA LEU A 119 25.30 -0.51 -4.67
C LEU A 119 24.29 -1.12 -3.70
N VAL A 120 23.36 -0.28 -3.25
CA VAL A 120 22.27 -0.66 -2.37
C VAL A 120 20.96 -0.42 -3.12
N GLN A 121 20.11 -1.44 -3.18
CA GLN A 121 18.74 -1.31 -3.62
C GLN A 121 17.92 -0.72 -2.48
N VAL A 122 17.36 0.46 -2.71
CA VAL A 122 16.48 1.15 -1.77
C VAL A 122 15.05 1.08 -2.31
N THR A 123 14.15 0.53 -1.51
CA THR A 123 12.72 0.44 -1.81
C THR A 123 11.96 1.35 -0.85
N VAL A 124 11.38 2.44 -1.35
CA VAL A 124 10.61 3.41 -0.57
C VAL A 124 9.11 3.11 -0.66
N PHE A 125 8.47 2.99 0.50
CA PHE A 125 7.03 2.88 0.65
C PHE A 125 6.47 4.23 1.07
N VAL A 126 5.60 4.81 0.24
CA VAL A 126 4.91 6.05 0.58
C VAL A 126 3.48 5.76 0.98
N CYS A 127 3.12 6.22 2.17
CA CYS A 127 1.85 5.93 2.81
C CYS A 127 1.11 7.21 3.14
N ARG A 128 -0.23 7.16 3.08
CA ARG A 128 -1.13 8.21 3.55
C ARG A 128 -1.67 7.84 4.91
N HIS A 129 -1.67 8.79 5.85
CA HIS A 129 -2.27 8.60 7.15
C HIS A 129 -3.80 8.51 7.03
N ALA A 130 -4.38 7.44 7.58
CA ALA A 130 -5.83 7.23 7.61
C ALA A 130 -6.57 8.13 8.62
N GLY A 131 -5.86 8.80 9.53
CA GLY A 131 -6.39 9.71 10.54
C GLY A 131 -5.38 9.97 11.67
N ALA A 132 -5.65 10.94 12.54
CA ALA A 132 -4.76 11.29 13.67
C ALA A 132 -4.65 10.17 14.72
N GLU A 133 -5.74 9.43 14.93
CA GLU A 133 -5.83 8.32 15.89
C GLU A 133 -5.63 6.94 15.25
N ALA A 134 -5.34 6.89 13.94
CA ALA A 134 -5.13 5.62 13.25
C ALA A 134 -3.87 4.96 13.79
N ARG A 135 -3.98 3.68 14.16
CA ARG A 135 -2.86 2.84 14.59
C ARG A 135 -2.57 1.78 13.56
N TYR A 136 -1.30 1.39 13.43
CA TYR A 136 -0.82 0.40 12.47
C TYR A 136 -0.04 -0.67 13.20
N TRP A 137 -0.05 -1.89 12.68
CA TRP A 137 0.79 -2.95 13.23
C TRP A 137 2.26 -2.65 12.95
N VAL A 138 3.08 -2.68 13.99
CA VAL A 138 4.55 -2.60 13.92
C VAL A 138 5.15 -3.78 14.69
N PRO A 139 6.35 -4.26 14.34
CA PRO A 139 7.01 -5.31 15.11
C PRO A 139 7.23 -4.83 16.55
N ALA A 140 6.94 -5.67 17.53
CA ALA A 140 7.20 -5.35 18.92
C ALA A 140 8.70 -5.22 19.17
N SER A 141 9.06 -4.24 20.01
CA SER A 141 10.45 -4.02 20.41
C SER A 141 11.07 -5.30 21.03
N GLY A 142 12.21 -5.75 20.50
CA GLY A 142 12.96 -6.90 21.04
C GLY A 142 12.94 -8.19 20.20
N GLY A 143 12.55 -8.12 18.91
CA GLY A 143 12.71 -9.24 17.97
C GLY A 143 11.74 -10.40 18.19
N SER A 144 10.67 -10.19 18.96
CA SER A 144 9.58 -11.15 19.10
C SER A 144 8.69 -11.11 17.85
N ALA A 145 8.14 -12.25 17.42
CA ALA A 145 7.11 -12.36 16.38
C ALA A 145 5.74 -11.79 16.81
N THR A 146 5.75 -10.82 17.72
CA THR A 146 4.56 -10.13 18.22
C THR A 146 4.48 -8.75 17.59
N PHE A 147 3.26 -8.27 17.37
CA PHE A 147 3.02 -6.96 16.78
C PHE A 147 2.35 -6.04 17.80
N GLU A 148 2.74 -4.76 17.79
CA GLU A 148 2.14 -3.72 18.62
C GLU A 148 1.57 -2.57 17.77
N PRO A 149 0.62 -1.77 18.29
CA PRO A 149 0.07 -0.64 17.55
C PRO A 149 1.02 0.59 17.53
N GLY A 150 1.57 0.90 16.36
CA GLY A 150 2.34 2.11 16.08
C GLY A 150 1.52 3.26 15.47
N LEU A 151 2.12 4.45 15.40
CA LEU A 151 1.48 5.66 14.84
C LEU A 151 1.63 5.79 13.32
N LEU A 152 2.70 5.23 12.76
CA LEU A 152 3.02 5.32 11.33
C LEU A 152 2.83 3.97 10.66
N PRO A 153 2.30 3.93 9.43
CA PRO A 153 2.30 2.71 8.63
C PRO A 153 3.74 2.33 8.28
N ARG A 154 4.08 1.05 8.47
CA ARG A 154 5.40 0.49 8.20
C ARG A 154 5.28 -0.84 7.47
N PRO A 155 6.25 -1.21 6.61
CA PRO A 155 6.29 -2.53 6.03
C PRO A 155 6.55 -3.57 7.12
N LEU A 156 5.82 -4.68 7.06
CA LEU A 156 5.97 -5.85 7.91
C LEU A 156 6.39 -7.03 7.05
N ARG A 157 7.34 -7.81 7.55
CA ARG A 157 7.71 -9.10 6.96
C ARG A 157 6.66 -10.13 7.35
N ILE A 158 6.09 -10.81 6.37
CA ILE A 158 5.20 -11.96 6.52
C ILE A 158 5.68 -13.09 5.62
N THR A 159 5.36 -14.33 5.98
CA THR A 159 5.64 -15.48 5.13
C THR A 159 4.45 -15.76 4.21
N VAL A 160 4.73 -16.15 2.97
CA VAL A 160 3.76 -16.68 2.01
C VAL A 160 4.16 -18.10 1.60
N VAL A 161 3.17 -18.96 1.36
CA VAL A 161 3.34 -20.33 0.87
C VAL A 161 2.60 -20.50 -0.45
N ARG A 162 3.12 -21.33 -1.37
CA ARG A 162 2.34 -21.80 -2.52
C ARG A 162 1.87 -23.22 -2.25
N GLU A 163 0.56 -23.40 -2.20
CA GLU A 163 -0.04 -24.72 -2.03
C GLU A 163 0.12 -25.56 -3.30
N THR A 164 0.33 -26.88 -3.13
CA THR A 164 0.42 -27.81 -4.25
C THR A 164 -0.86 -27.79 -5.08
N GLY A 165 -0.75 -27.50 -6.38
CA GLY A 165 -1.89 -27.43 -7.30
C GLY A 165 -2.56 -26.06 -7.39
N SER A 166 -2.09 -25.04 -6.65
CA SER A 166 -2.51 -23.66 -6.85
C SER A 166 -2.00 -23.10 -8.18
N ALA A 167 -2.71 -22.10 -8.71
CA ALA A 167 -2.27 -21.39 -9.91
C ALA A 167 -0.94 -20.64 -9.64
N SER A 168 -0.17 -20.36 -10.70
CA SER A 168 1.14 -19.71 -10.56
C SER A 168 1.07 -18.29 -9.99
N ASP A 169 -0.07 -17.62 -10.12
CA ASP A 169 -0.39 -16.29 -9.58
C ASP A 169 -1.11 -16.34 -8.23
N GLU A 170 -1.23 -17.51 -7.59
CA GLU A 170 -1.84 -17.67 -6.28
C GLU A 170 -0.80 -17.98 -5.21
N VAL A 171 -0.92 -17.29 -4.07
CA VAL A 171 -0.15 -17.56 -2.85
C VAL A 171 -1.10 -17.59 -1.66
N SER A 172 -0.74 -18.36 -0.65
CA SER A 172 -1.44 -18.46 0.62
C SER A 172 -0.59 -17.84 1.72
N ILE A 173 -1.22 -17.17 2.68
CA ILE A 173 -0.54 -16.64 3.86
C ILE A 173 -0.80 -17.64 4.99
N PRO A 174 0.19 -18.45 5.41
CA PRO A 174 -0.02 -19.32 6.54
C PRO A 174 -0.19 -18.45 7.79
N GLN A 175 -1.15 -18.80 8.64
CA GLN A 175 -1.22 -18.17 9.95
C GLN A 175 -0.04 -18.67 10.79
N VAL A 176 0.87 -17.77 11.14
CA VAL A 176 2.01 -18.12 11.99
C VAL A 176 1.53 -18.35 13.42
N VAL A 177 1.81 -19.53 13.96
CA VAL A 177 1.49 -19.87 15.35
C VAL A 177 2.33 -18.99 16.27
N GLY A 178 1.70 -18.11 17.05
CA GLY A 178 2.38 -17.20 17.98
C GLY A 178 2.17 -15.72 17.72
N SER A 179 1.41 -15.34 16.69
CA SER A 179 1.05 -13.95 16.34
C SER A 179 0.16 -13.22 17.38
N GLY A 180 0.09 -13.70 18.62
CA GLY A 180 -0.71 -13.09 19.69
C GLY A 180 -2.22 -13.08 19.41
N GLY A 181 -2.71 -13.92 18.49
CA GLY A 181 -4.11 -13.93 18.04
C GLY A 181 -4.43 -12.94 16.92
N ILE A 182 -3.41 -12.33 16.31
CA ILE A 182 -3.57 -11.44 15.16
C ILE A 182 -3.75 -12.28 13.88
N ASP A 183 -4.77 -11.94 13.10
CA ASP A 183 -5.01 -12.54 11.79
C ASP A 183 -4.08 -11.89 10.75
N GLU A 184 -2.87 -12.44 10.59
CA GLU A 184 -1.88 -11.98 9.60
C GLU A 184 -2.42 -12.03 8.16
N ASN A 185 -3.40 -12.90 7.89
CA ASN A 185 -4.07 -12.95 6.58
C ASN A 185 -4.77 -11.62 6.25
N ALA A 186 -5.10 -10.81 7.26
CA ALA A 186 -5.69 -9.48 7.08
C ALA A 186 -4.66 -8.43 6.61
N PHE A 187 -3.36 -8.69 6.72
CA PHE A 187 -2.31 -7.73 6.33
C PHE A 187 -2.26 -7.57 4.80
N ALA A 188 -2.37 -8.66 4.06
CA ALA A 188 -2.40 -8.66 2.59
C ALA A 188 -3.83 -8.72 2.04
N GLY A 189 -4.64 -7.71 2.35
CA GLY A 189 -5.99 -7.58 1.78
C GLY A 189 -5.99 -7.22 0.29
N GLU A 190 -7.18 -7.12 -0.29
CA GLU A 190 -7.36 -6.63 -1.66
C GLU A 190 -6.69 -5.26 -1.85
N GLY A 191 -5.91 -5.13 -2.93
CA GLY A 191 -5.14 -3.93 -3.24
C GLY A 191 -3.88 -3.73 -2.40
N ALA A 192 -3.49 -4.71 -1.56
CA ALA A 192 -2.18 -4.72 -0.92
C ALA A 192 -1.05 -4.89 -1.95
N VAL A 193 0.14 -4.48 -1.57
CA VAL A 193 1.37 -4.66 -2.35
C VAL A 193 2.30 -5.53 -1.53
N LEU A 194 2.84 -6.56 -2.17
CA LEU A 194 3.82 -7.47 -1.61
C LEU A 194 5.16 -7.19 -2.29
N LEU A 195 6.21 -6.97 -1.51
CA LEU A 195 7.58 -6.94 -2.00
C LEU A 195 8.26 -8.24 -1.59
N ASP A 196 8.73 -9.02 -2.55
CA ASP A 196 9.51 -10.22 -2.30
C ASP A 196 10.89 -9.86 -1.72
N ASP A 197 11.22 -10.46 -0.57
CA ASP A 197 12.46 -10.18 0.15
C ASP A 197 13.71 -10.61 -0.66
N GLU A 198 13.62 -11.74 -1.37
CA GLU A 198 14.79 -12.29 -2.08
C GLU A 198 15.00 -11.63 -3.44
N THR A 199 13.94 -11.40 -4.21
CA THR A 199 14.10 -10.84 -5.57
C THR A 199 13.94 -9.33 -5.61
N GLY A 200 13.31 -8.73 -4.59
CA GLY A 200 12.88 -7.34 -4.62
C GLY A 200 11.75 -7.07 -5.61
N GLN A 201 11.08 -8.10 -6.14
CA GLN A 201 9.94 -7.92 -7.04
C GLN A 201 8.70 -7.44 -6.29
N VAL A 202 7.93 -6.59 -6.95
CA VAL A 202 6.70 -6.00 -6.41
C VAL A 202 5.48 -6.61 -7.08
N TYR A 203 4.64 -7.24 -6.27
CA TYR A 203 3.37 -7.86 -6.63
C TYR A 203 2.20 -7.07 -6.05
N ARG A 204 1.06 -7.09 -6.74
CA ARG A 204 -0.18 -6.49 -6.25
C ARG A 204 -1.21 -7.57 -6.01
N VAL A 205 -1.84 -7.56 -4.83
CA VAL A 205 -2.97 -8.43 -4.52
C VAL A 205 -4.21 -7.92 -5.25
N LEU A 206 -4.69 -8.70 -6.22
CA LEU A 206 -5.91 -8.41 -6.98
C LEU A 206 -7.16 -8.80 -6.21
N GLN A 207 -7.13 -9.96 -5.56
CA GLN A 207 -8.29 -10.49 -4.85
C GLN A 207 -7.84 -11.40 -3.71
N ARG A 208 -8.61 -11.40 -2.62
CA ARG A 208 -8.53 -12.40 -1.55
C ARG A 208 -9.71 -13.36 -1.69
N TYR A 209 -9.45 -14.66 -1.69
CA TYR A 209 -10.49 -15.67 -1.76
C TYR A 209 -11.29 -15.69 -0.45
N ARG A 210 -12.59 -16.04 -0.53
CA ARG A 210 -13.41 -16.25 0.67
C ARG A 210 -13.09 -17.57 1.33
N GLU A 211 -12.93 -18.61 0.52
CA GLU A 211 -12.60 -19.97 0.95
C GLU A 211 -11.59 -20.58 -0.06
N PRO A 212 -10.37 -20.93 0.37
CA PRO A 212 -9.83 -20.69 1.70
C PRO A 212 -9.45 -19.20 1.88
N SER A 213 -9.69 -18.65 3.08
CA SER A 213 -9.56 -17.21 3.34
C SER A 213 -8.11 -16.72 3.44
N ASN A 214 -7.14 -17.63 3.44
CA ASN A 214 -5.71 -17.32 3.46
C ASN A 214 -5.11 -17.15 2.07
N ARG A 215 -5.88 -17.45 1.01
CA ARG A 215 -5.39 -17.40 -0.37
C ARG A 215 -5.63 -16.05 -1.01
N VAL A 216 -4.62 -15.56 -1.71
CA VAL A 216 -4.66 -14.31 -2.47
C VAL A 216 -4.21 -14.53 -3.92
N GLN A 217 -4.84 -13.82 -4.85
CA GLN A 217 -4.45 -13.77 -6.25
C GLN A 217 -3.59 -12.52 -6.50
N LEU A 218 -2.47 -12.72 -7.19
CA LEU A 218 -1.52 -11.69 -7.57
C LEU A 218 -1.81 -11.13 -8.97
N ASP A 219 -1.23 -9.98 -9.29
CA ASP A 219 -1.32 -9.34 -10.60
C ASP A 219 -0.54 -10.08 -11.70
N ARG A 220 0.37 -10.97 -11.30
CA ARG A 220 1.24 -11.75 -12.20
C ARG A 220 1.68 -13.05 -11.52
N PRO A 221 2.17 -14.05 -12.29
CA PRO A 221 2.74 -15.26 -11.73
C PRO A 221 3.87 -14.94 -10.73
N TRP A 222 3.88 -15.64 -9.60
CA TRP A 222 4.96 -15.53 -8.63
C TRP A 222 6.24 -16.17 -9.18
N THR A 223 7.32 -15.39 -9.20
CA THR A 223 8.64 -15.77 -9.73
C THR A 223 9.75 -15.69 -8.68
N GLY A 224 9.40 -15.45 -7.42
CA GLY A 224 10.34 -15.56 -6.31
C GLY A 224 10.79 -17.01 -6.08
N PRO A 225 11.54 -17.28 -5.00
CA PRO A 225 12.05 -18.62 -4.68
C PRO A 225 10.96 -19.69 -4.71
N ASP A 226 11.39 -20.94 -4.85
CA ASP A 226 10.50 -22.10 -4.83
C ASP A 226 9.79 -22.20 -3.49
N ILE A 227 8.59 -21.63 -3.45
CA ILE A 227 7.73 -21.65 -2.28
C ILE A 227 7.05 -23.02 -2.20
N GLY A 228 7.70 -23.98 -1.56
CA GLY A 228 7.03 -25.22 -1.14
C GLY A 228 6.08 -24.95 0.03
N ALA A 229 5.09 -25.82 0.22
CA ALA A 229 4.17 -25.74 1.37
C ALA A 229 4.89 -25.77 2.74
N SER A 230 6.16 -26.20 2.78
CA SER A 230 7.01 -26.26 3.98
C SER A 230 8.12 -25.22 4.05
N THR A 231 8.45 -24.55 2.94
CA THR A 231 9.66 -23.70 2.85
C THR A 231 9.35 -22.20 2.91
N GLY A 232 8.13 -21.79 2.51
CA GLY A 232 7.71 -20.39 2.56
C GLY A 232 8.60 -19.44 1.73
N ALA A 233 8.15 -18.21 1.56
CA ALA A 233 8.99 -17.10 1.15
C ALA A 233 8.57 -15.88 1.95
N ASP A 234 9.51 -15.03 2.30
CA ASP A 234 9.21 -13.83 3.04
C ASP A 234 8.91 -12.67 2.09
N VAL A 235 7.85 -11.94 2.42
CA VAL A 235 7.42 -10.77 1.68
C VAL A 235 7.15 -9.63 2.64
N TRP A 236 7.38 -8.41 2.18
CA TRP A 236 7.06 -7.19 2.91
C TRP A 236 5.71 -6.65 2.45
N VAL A 237 4.85 -6.33 3.41
CA VAL A 237 3.54 -5.74 3.18
C VAL A 237 3.31 -4.58 4.13
N VAL A 238 2.66 -3.51 3.67
CA VAL A 238 2.16 -2.46 4.57
C VAL A 238 0.71 -2.78 4.93
N PRO A 239 0.42 -3.14 6.19
CA PRO A 239 -0.92 -3.52 6.61
C PRO A 239 -1.87 -2.31 6.67
N ARG A 240 -3.17 -2.62 6.69
CA ARG A 240 -4.21 -1.64 6.99
C ARG A 240 -4.15 -1.21 8.47
N PRO A 241 -4.80 -0.08 8.84
CA PRO A 241 -4.91 0.30 10.24
C PRO A 241 -5.57 -0.82 11.08
N VAL A 242 -5.22 -0.89 12.37
CA VAL A 242 -5.73 -1.89 13.33
C VAL A 242 -7.26 -1.90 13.38
N ALA A 243 -7.89 -0.71 13.32
CA ALA A 243 -9.34 -0.55 13.30
C ALA A 243 -9.98 -0.85 11.93
N GLY A 244 -9.20 -1.30 10.94
CA GLY A 244 -9.61 -1.47 9.56
C GLY A 244 -9.59 -0.17 8.76
N GLY A 245 -10.14 -0.23 7.54
CA GLY A 245 -10.25 0.93 6.64
C GLY A 245 -9.47 0.77 5.33
N ARG A 246 -9.11 1.91 4.73
CA ARG A 246 -8.38 1.97 3.46
C ARG A 246 -6.92 1.56 3.65
N ASN A 247 -6.33 0.91 2.63
CA ASN A 247 -4.89 0.65 2.60
C ASN A 247 -4.12 1.99 2.67
N PRO A 248 -3.23 2.19 3.65
CA PRO A 248 -2.45 3.41 3.76
C PRO A 248 -1.41 3.53 2.64
N LEU A 249 -0.93 2.43 2.07
CA LEU A 249 0.08 2.45 1.03
C LEU A 249 -0.46 3.10 -0.24
N VAL A 250 0.19 4.18 -0.66
CA VAL A 250 -0.12 4.88 -1.90
C VAL A 250 0.66 4.26 -3.06
N ARG A 251 1.97 4.09 -2.87
CA ARG A 251 2.87 3.56 -3.89
C ARG A 251 4.22 3.10 -3.32
N VAL A 252 4.87 2.19 -4.04
CA VAL A 252 6.24 1.73 -3.81
C VAL A 252 7.13 2.22 -4.94
N PHE A 253 8.32 2.70 -4.60
CA PHE A 253 9.35 3.14 -5.55
C PHE A 253 10.66 2.42 -5.24
N GLN A 254 11.44 2.09 -6.27
CA GLN A 254 12.71 1.38 -6.12
C GLN A 254 13.80 2.11 -6.88
N GLN A 255 14.96 2.25 -6.26
CA GLN A 255 16.15 2.82 -6.88
C GLN A 255 17.40 2.11 -6.38
N VAL A 256 18.36 1.89 -7.28
CA VAL A 256 19.71 1.50 -6.89
C VAL A 256 20.52 2.75 -6.63
N VAL A 257 21.06 2.86 -5.42
CA VAL A 257 21.85 4.00 -4.95
C VAL A 257 23.28 3.54 -4.69
N ARG A 258 24.25 4.40 -5.02
CA ARG A 258 25.66 4.18 -4.72
C ARG A 258 26.05 5.01 -3.51
N PHE A 259 26.66 4.37 -2.53
CA PHE A 259 27.24 5.00 -1.34
C PHE A 259 28.78 5.04 -1.40
#